data_AF-A0A949K3W3-F1
#
_entry.id   AF-A0A949K3W3-F1
#
_cell.length_a   1.000
_cell.length_b   1.000
_cell.length_c   1.000
_cell.angle_alpha   90.00
_cell.angle_beta   90.00
_cell.angle_gamma   90.00
#
_symmetry.space_group_name_H-M   'P 1'
#
loop_
_entity.id
_entity.type
_entity.pdbx_description
1 polymer ?
#
loop_
_entity_poly.entity_id
_entity_poly.type
_entity_poly.pdbx_seq_one_letter_code
_entity_poly.pdbx_strand_id
1 'polypeptide(L)'
;MKCVICGKPTGRNKYCCSMQCYSKFRQHYKICVVCGKVFPSPPTAQVKTCGNPNCSKQYRSQLHSSGTYDASVGRWQTGKDEFWAGHTGEKHVNARHWVIQDPDGNEYEFDNLAFWAREHAELLPGSPRQFADGIREIKGGYLGKRKRAPSQYKGWRLIDWKD
;
A
#
# COMPACT_ATOMS: atom_id res chain seq x y z
N MET A 1 -17.04 42.92 -35.90
CA MET A 1 -17.57 41.67 -35.31
C MET A 1 -17.67 41.84 -33.78
N LYS A 2 -18.58 41.13 -33.11
CA LYS A 2 -18.76 41.21 -31.64
C LYS A 2 -18.20 39.95 -30.99
N CYS A 3 -17.59 40.11 -29.81
CA CYS A 3 -16.99 38.99 -29.08
C CYS A 3 -18.06 38.04 -28.56
N VAL A 4 -17.86 36.73 -28.76
CA VAL A 4 -18.79 35.68 -28.33
C VAL A 4 -18.94 35.58 -26.80
N ILE A 5 -17.96 36.08 -26.04
CA ILE A 5 -17.98 36.04 -24.57
C ILE A 5 -18.40 37.38 -23.96
N CYS A 6 -17.91 38.49 -24.50
CA CYS A 6 -17.96 39.82 -23.85
C CYS A 6 -18.85 40.83 -24.59
N GLY A 7 -19.29 40.53 -25.82
CA GLY A 7 -20.06 41.44 -26.67
C GLY A 7 -19.29 42.66 -27.23
N LYS A 8 -18.13 43.00 -26.67
CA LYS A 8 -17.28 44.12 -27.15
C LYS A 8 -16.81 43.89 -28.60
N PRO A 9 -16.51 44.97 -29.36
CA PRO A 9 -15.96 44.85 -30.69
C PRO A 9 -14.68 44.02 -30.68
N THR A 10 -14.63 43.02 -31.55
CA THR A 10 -13.41 42.24 -31.78
C THR A 10 -12.53 43.03 -32.75
N GLY A 11 -11.25 43.22 -32.41
CA GLY A 11 -10.26 43.79 -33.31
C GLY A 11 -9.91 42.81 -34.44
N ARG A 12 -8.63 42.42 -34.55
CA ARG A 12 -8.16 41.47 -35.57
C ARG A 12 -8.68 40.02 -35.39
N ASN A 13 -9.14 39.64 -34.20
CA ASN A 13 -9.60 38.29 -33.90
C ASN A 13 -11.06 38.08 -34.33
N LYS A 14 -11.38 36.93 -34.92
CA LYS A 14 -12.74 36.60 -35.41
C LYS A 14 -13.75 36.33 -34.29
N TYR A 15 -13.31 35.81 -33.14
CA TYR A 15 -14.20 35.27 -32.10
C TYR A 15 -14.16 36.04 -30.78
N CYS A 16 -12.98 36.49 -30.34
CA CYS A 16 -12.79 37.01 -28.97
C CYS A 16 -12.14 38.40 -28.94
N CYS A 17 -12.58 39.24 -27.99
CA CYS A 17 -12.08 40.61 -27.78
C CYS A 17 -10.69 40.65 -27.10
N SER A 18 -10.32 39.62 -26.33
CA SER A 18 -9.08 39.55 -25.55
C SER A 18 -8.65 38.11 -25.27
N MET A 19 -7.40 37.91 -24.81
CA MET A 19 -6.90 36.60 -24.37
C MET A 19 -7.71 36.00 -23.22
N GLN A 20 -8.24 36.83 -22.32
CA GLN A 20 -9.12 36.38 -21.24
C GLN A 20 -10.43 35.78 -21.79
N CYS A 21 -11.04 36.43 -22.79
CA CYS A 21 -12.25 35.91 -23.44
C CYS A 21 -11.95 34.62 -24.20
N TYR A 22 -10.78 34.56 -24.85
CA TYR A 22 -10.36 33.37 -25.58
C TYR A 22 -10.11 32.16 -24.65
N SER A 23 -9.53 32.40 -23.48
CA SER A 23 -9.37 31.36 -22.44
C SER A 23 -10.72 30.81 -21.98
N LYS A 24 -11.68 31.69 -21.65
CA LYS A 24 -13.05 31.28 -21.30
C LYS A 24 -13.76 30.54 -22.44
N PHE A 25 -13.53 30.94 -23.68
CA PHE A 25 -14.12 30.31 -24.87
C PHE A 25 -13.62 28.87 -25.08
N ARG A 26 -12.35 28.57 -24.78
CA ARG A 26 -11.81 27.19 -24.84
C ARG A 26 -12.11 26.35 -23.59
N GLN A 27 -12.62 26.96 -22.52
CA GLN A 27 -12.88 26.27 -21.27
C GLN A 27 -14.04 25.27 -21.44
N HIS A 28 -13.81 24.02 -21.06
CA HIS A 28 -14.87 23.03 -20.95
C HIS A 28 -15.49 23.07 -19.56
N TYR A 29 -16.77 22.73 -19.49
CA TYR A 29 -17.55 22.76 -18.26
C TYR A 29 -18.24 21.43 -18.02
N LYS A 30 -18.34 21.04 -16.75
CA LYS A 30 -19.07 19.85 -16.26
C LYS A 30 -20.04 20.26 -15.16
N ILE A 31 -21.04 19.43 -14.92
CA ILE A 31 -22.04 19.62 -13.86
C ILE A 31 -21.68 18.74 -12.67
N CYS A 32 -21.69 19.32 -11.47
CA CYS A 32 -21.42 18.59 -10.24
C CYS A 32 -22.58 17.62 -9.93
N VAL A 33 -22.27 16.34 -9.76
CA VAL A 33 -23.29 15.30 -9.45
C VAL A 33 -23.95 15.45 -8.08
N VAL A 34 -23.34 16.23 -7.17
CA VAL A 34 -23.87 16.43 -5.81
C VAL A 34 -24.70 17.70 -5.68
N CYS A 35 -24.20 18.83 -6.19
CA CYS A 35 -24.84 20.14 -5.99
C CYS A 35 -25.34 20.80 -7.28
N GLY A 36 -25.19 20.16 -8.44
CA GLY A 36 -25.66 20.68 -9.73
C GLY A 36 -24.89 21.88 -10.30
N LYS A 37 -23.88 22.41 -9.58
CA LYS A 37 -23.11 23.56 -10.04
C LYS A 37 -22.25 23.22 -11.26
N VAL A 38 -22.26 24.12 -12.25
CA VAL A 38 -21.37 24.06 -13.41
C VAL A 38 -19.96 24.48 -12.98
N PHE A 39 -18.95 23.70 -13.34
CA PHE A 39 -17.55 23.98 -12.99
C PHE A 39 -16.62 23.71 -14.18
N PRO A 40 -15.49 24.45 -14.28
CA PRO A 40 -14.53 24.25 -15.35
C PRO A 40 -13.81 22.91 -15.19
N SER A 41 -13.87 22.07 -16.21
CA SER A 41 -13.16 20.78 -16.22
C SER A 41 -12.95 20.28 -17.65
N PRO A 42 -11.74 19.82 -18.01
CA PRO A 42 -11.48 19.28 -19.33
C PRO A 42 -12.29 18.00 -19.56
N PRO A 43 -12.67 17.68 -20.81
CA PRO A 43 -13.53 16.53 -21.12
C PRO A 43 -12.90 15.21 -20.65
N THR A 44 -11.59 15.07 -20.76
CA THR A 44 -10.82 13.87 -20.36
C THR A 44 -10.72 13.65 -18.85
N ALA A 45 -10.88 14.69 -18.03
CA ALA A 45 -10.77 14.52 -16.58
C ALA A 45 -11.96 13.73 -16.02
N GLN A 46 -11.70 12.68 -15.25
CA GLN A 46 -12.77 11.87 -14.62
C GLN A 46 -13.39 12.54 -13.38
N VAL A 47 -13.21 13.84 -13.21
CA VAL A 47 -13.75 14.61 -12.07
C VAL A 47 -15.26 14.79 -12.24
N LYS A 48 -16.01 14.37 -11.21
CA LYS A 48 -17.49 14.43 -11.18
C LYS A 48 -18.05 15.51 -10.26
N THR A 49 -17.23 16.11 -9.41
CA THR A 49 -17.65 17.12 -8.42
C THR A 49 -16.96 18.45 -8.66
N CYS A 50 -17.59 19.55 -8.23
CA CYS A 50 -17.11 20.92 -8.44
C CYS A 50 -15.88 21.33 -7.61
N GLY A 51 -15.17 20.37 -6.99
CA GLY A 51 -13.99 20.65 -6.16
C GLY A 51 -14.31 21.10 -4.73
N ASN A 52 -15.57 21.38 -4.38
CA ASN A 52 -15.96 21.64 -2.99
C ASN A 52 -15.70 20.37 -2.14
N PRO A 53 -14.94 20.47 -1.02
CA PRO A 53 -14.64 19.33 -0.15
C PRO A 53 -15.88 18.56 0.32
N ASN A 54 -16.98 19.25 0.62
CA ASN A 54 -18.23 18.63 1.05
C ASN A 54 -18.87 17.80 -0.07
N CYS A 55 -18.89 18.34 -1.29
CA CYS A 55 -19.41 17.59 -2.45
C CYS A 55 -18.54 16.36 -2.76
N SER A 56 -17.22 16.50 -2.67
CA SER A 56 -16.29 15.38 -2.86
C SER A 56 -16.49 14.29 -1.80
N LYS A 57 -16.59 14.68 -0.52
CA LYS A 57 -16.83 13.75 0.60
C LYS A 57 -18.16 13.03 0.45
N GLN A 58 -19.24 13.75 0.13
CA GLN A 58 -20.56 13.16 -0.05
C GLN A 58 -20.59 12.19 -1.24
N TYR A 59 -19.99 12.56 -2.37
CA TYR A 59 -19.91 11.66 -3.53
C TYR A 59 -19.13 10.38 -3.23
N ARG A 60 -17.98 10.47 -2.53
CA ARG A 60 -17.22 9.28 -2.10
C ARG A 60 -18.04 8.38 -1.17
N SER A 61 -18.79 8.98 -0.25
CA SER A 61 -19.70 8.25 0.64
C SER A 61 -20.80 7.52 -0.15
N GLN A 62 -21.39 8.19 -1.16
CA GLN A 62 -22.41 7.59 -2.02
C GLN A 62 -21.85 6.41 -2.83
N LEU A 63 -20.64 6.52 -3.39
CA LEU A 63 -19.99 5.42 -4.10
C LEU A 63 -19.77 4.19 -3.23
N HIS A 64 -19.45 4.39 -1.95
CA HIS A 64 -19.34 3.32 -0.99
C HIS A 64 -20.71 2.70 -0.68
N SER A 65 -21.73 3.51 -0.43
CA SER A 65 -23.08 3.00 -0.12
C SER A 65 -23.78 2.36 -1.32
N SER A 66 -23.42 2.74 -2.55
CA SER A 66 -23.94 2.13 -3.78
C SER A 66 -23.26 0.81 -4.13
N GLY A 67 -22.30 0.35 -3.33
CA GLY A 67 -21.61 -0.92 -3.54
C GLY A 67 -20.73 -0.96 -4.80
N THR A 68 -20.33 0.20 -5.33
CA THR A 68 -19.54 0.29 -6.58
C THR A 68 -18.23 -0.49 -6.48
N TYR A 69 -17.69 -0.65 -5.26
CA TYR A 69 -16.44 -1.35 -5.01
C TYR A 69 -16.64 -2.77 -4.46
N ASP A 70 -17.86 -3.22 -4.17
CA ASP A 70 -18.10 -4.48 -3.45
C ASP A 70 -17.53 -5.69 -4.19
N ALA A 71 -17.71 -5.74 -5.52
CA ALA A 71 -17.13 -6.81 -6.34
C ALA A 71 -15.59 -6.79 -6.32
N SER A 72 -14.97 -5.60 -6.28
CA SER A 72 -13.51 -5.47 -6.19
C SER A 72 -12.98 -5.87 -4.81
N VAL A 73 -13.71 -5.53 -3.75
CA VAL A 73 -13.41 -5.92 -2.37
C VAL A 73 -13.54 -7.44 -2.23
N GLY A 74 -14.60 -8.05 -2.76
CA GLY A 74 -14.78 -9.50 -2.76
C GLY A 74 -13.64 -10.23 -3.47
N ARG A 75 -13.26 -9.79 -4.68
CA ARG A 75 -12.10 -10.35 -5.39
C ARG A 75 -10.80 -10.22 -4.60
N TRP A 76 -10.58 -9.08 -3.95
CA TRP A 76 -9.41 -8.86 -3.11
C TRP A 76 -9.39 -9.81 -1.90
N GLN A 77 -10.54 -10.02 -1.25
CA GLN A 77 -10.67 -10.96 -0.13
C GLN A 77 -10.36 -12.39 -0.58
N THR A 78 -10.99 -12.86 -1.66
CA THR A 78 -10.75 -14.21 -2.20
C THR A 78 -9.28 -14.41 -2.58
N GLY A 79 -8.69 -13.47 -3.34
CA GLY A 79 -7.29 -13.56 -3.73
C GLY A 79 -6.34 -13.51 -2.53
N LYS A 80 -6.69 -12.75 -1.48
CA LYS A 80 -5.95 -12.73 -0.22
C LYS A 80 -6.01 -14.10 0.47
N ASP A 81 -7.18 -14.70 0.58
CA ASP A 81 -7.37 -15.98 1.27
C ASP A 81 -6.66 -17.12 0.52
N GLU A 82 -6.78 -17.18 -0.80
CA GLU A 82 -6.05 -18.12 -1.66
C GLU A 82 -4.53 -17.97 -1.51
N PHE A 83 -4.05 -16.72 -1.51
CA PHE A 83 -2.64 -16.43 -1.33
C PHE A 83 -2.14 -16.91 0.03
N TRP A 84 -2.84 -16.58 1.12
CA TRP A 84 -2.43 -17.01 2.45
C TRP A 84 -2.56 -18.52 2.65
N ALA A 85 -3.54 -19.18 2.02
CA ALA A 85 -3.65 -20.63 2.04
C ALA A 85 -2.41 -21.31 1.40
N GLY A 86 -1.91 -20.77 0.29
CA GLY A 86 -0.70 -21.26 -0.37
C GLY A 86 0.62 -20.91 0.35
N HIS A 87 0.62 -19.87 1.18
CA HIS A 87 1.81 -19.35 1.86
C HIS A 87 1.72 -19.56 3.39
N THR A 88 1.58 -20.81 3.80
CA THR A 88 1.57 -21.23 5.21
C THR A 88 2.82 -22.07 5.55
N GLY A 89 3.07 -22.23 6.86
CA GLY A 89 4.18 -23.07 7.35
C GLY A 89 5.54 -22.59 6.85
N GLU A 90 6.35 -23.49 6.34
CA GLU A 90 7.67 -23.18 5.75
C GLU A 90 7.60 -22.20 4.59
N LYS A 91 6.52 -22.24 3.79
CA LYS A 91 6.35 -21.39 2.59
C LYS A 91 5.71 -20.03 2.89
N HIS A 92 5.70 -19.63 4.15
CA HIS A 92 5.16 -18.34 4.54
C HIS A 92 5.89 -17.19 3.82
N VAL A 93 5.19 -16.12 3.48
CA VAL A 93 5.78 -14.99 2.70
C VAL A 93 6.98 -14.31 3.36
N ASN A 94 7.07 -14.42 4.68
CA ASN A 94 8.16 -13.89 5.49
C ASN A 94 9.18 -14.98 5.90
N ALA A 95 9.09 -16.16 5.31
CA ALA A 95 10.09 -17.21 5.43
C ALA A 95 11.43 -16.69 4.88
N ARG A 96 12.50 -17.07 5.57
CA ARG A 96 13.88 -16.67 5.34
C ARG A 96 14.73 -17.89 5.67
N HIS A 97 15.78 -18.14 4.93
CA HIS A 97 16.65 -19.26 5.22
C HIS A 97 17.52 -19.00 6.46
N TRP A 98 17.64 -19.98 7.35
CA TRP A 98 18.43 -19.91 8.58
C TRP A 98 19.27 -21.17 8.77
N VAL A 99 20.50 -20.97 9.22
CA VAL A 99 21.37 -22.03 9.74
C VAL A 99 21.72 -21.67 11.18
N ILE A 100 21.30 -22.51 12.13
CA ILE A 100 21.54 -22.32 13.56
C ILE A 100 22.25 -23.52 14.16
N GLN A 101 22.94 -23.30 15.27
CA GLN A 101 23.63 -24.34 16.02
C GLN A 101 23.10 -24.38 17.46
N ASP A 102 22.84 -25.58 17.98
CA ASP A 102 22.46 -25.80 19.37
C ASP A 102 23.67 -25.74 20.33
N PRO A 103 23.46 -25.78 21.65
CA PRO A 103 24.56 -25.74 22.62
C PRO A 103 25.50 -26.94 22.56
N ASP A 104 25.03 -28.08 22.02
CA ASP A 104 25.78 -29.33 21.92
C ASP A 104 26.59 -29.41 20.61
N GLY A 105 26.37 -28.46 19.69
CA GLY A 105 27.10 -28.33 18.43
C GLY A 105 26.36 -28.88 17.22
N ASN A 106 25.11 -29.34 17.35
CA ASN A 106 24.31 -29.80 16.21
C ASN A 106 23.79 -28.62 15.40
N GLU A 107 23.87 -28.73 14.08
CA GLU A 107 23.44 -27.69 13.14
C GLU A 107 22.08 -28.02 12.53
N TYR A 108 21.24 -26.98 12.38
CA TYR A 108 19.90 -27.07 11.82
C TYR A 108 19.73 -26.02 10.72
N GLU A 109 19.26 -26.45 9.55
CA GLU A 109 19.04 -25.64 8.36
C GLU A 109 17.55 -25.68 7.98
N PHE A 110 16.90 -24.50 7.86
CA PHE A 110 15.47 -24.39 7.56
C PHE A 110 15.06 -23.01 7.03
N ASP A 111 13.90 -22.92 6.38
CA ASP A 111 13.41 -21.68 5.75
C ASP A 111 12.43 -20.85 6.59
N ASN A 112 11.92 -21.36 7.71
CA ASN A 112 11.04 -20.55 8.55
C ASN A 112 11.30 -20.77 10.03
N LEU A 113 12.12 -19.89 10.61
CA LEU A 113 12.44 -19.89 12.03
C LEU A 113 11.24 -19.94 12.96
N ALA A 114 10.16 -19.21 12.65
CA ALA A 114 8.98 -19.20 13.52
C ALA A 114 8.15 -20.49 13.40
N PHE A 115 8.20 -21.15 12.26
CA PHE A 115 7.56 -22.45 12.05
C PHE A 115 8.40 -23.55 12.69
N TRP A 116 9.68 -23.63 12.35
CA TRP A 116 10.64 -24.59 12.90
C TRP A 116 10.67 -24.57 14.44
N ALA A 117 10.72 -23.37 15.05
CA ALA A 117 10.73 -23.25 16.51
C ALA A 117 9.44 -23.78 17.16
N ARG A 118 8.29 -23.74 16.46
CA ARG A 118 7.03 -24.31 16.99
C ARG A 118 7.00 -25.82 16.88
N GLU A 119 7.54 -26.38 15.80
CA GLU A 119 7.63 -27.84 15.62
C GLU A 119 8.65 -28.48 16.58
N HIS A 120 9.73 -27.75 16.89
CA HIS A 120 10.81 -28.22 17.75
C HIS A 120 10.76 -27.62 19.15
N ALA A 121 9.57 -27.26 19.64
CA ALA A 121 9.40 -26.55 20.91
C ALA A 121 10.06 -27.24 22.11
N GLU A 122 10.11 -28.57 22.11
CA GLU A 122 10.72 -29.40 23.16
C GLU A 122 12.25 -29.25 23.25
N LEU A 123 12.92 -28.89 22.14
CA LEU A 123 14.38 -28.70 22.09
C LEU A 123 14.78 -27.30 22.59
N LEU A 124 13.83 -26.39 22.75
CA LEU A 124 14.11 -24.99 22.98
C LEU A 124 14.22 -24.68 24.48
N PRO A 125 15.14 -23.79 24.88
CA PRO A 125 15.32 -23.40 26.28
C PRO A 125 14.24 -22.41 26.77
N GLY A 126 13.09 -22.33 26.10
CA GLY A 126 12.01 -21.39 26.38
C GLY A 126 10.92 -21.45 25.30
N SER A 127 10.00 -20.48 25.29
CA SER A 127 8.92 -20.50 24.29
C SER A 127 9.45 -20.33 22.85
N PRO A 128 8.81 -20.97 21.84
CA PRO A 128 9.18 -20.81 20.44
C PRO A 128 9.31 -19.36 19.98
N ARG A 129 8.44 -18.48 20.50
CA ARG A 129 8.47 -17.06 20.21
C ARG A 129 9.72 -16.38 20.76
N GLN A 130 10.03 -16.58 22.04
CA GLN A 130 11.22 -16.00 22.67
C GLN A 130 12.51 -16.48 22.01
N PHE A 131 12.55 -17.75 21.63
CA PHE A 131 13.67 -18.31 20.88
C PHE A 131 13.85 -17.64 19.52
N ALA A 132 12.78 -17.60 18.72
CA ALA A 132 12.83 -16.98 17.40
C ALA A 132 13.19 -15.48 17.47
N ASP A 133 12.70 -14.77 18.49
CA ASP A 133 13.07 -13.38 18.73
C ASP A 133 14.56 -13.27 19.08
N GLY A 134 15.05 -14.13 19.99
CA GLY A 134 16.47 -14.21 20.36
C GLY A 134 17.41 -14.39 19.16
N ILE A 135 17.13 -15.35 18.28
CA ILE A 135 17.93 -15.58 17.06
C ILE A 135 17.88 -14.36 16.12
N ARG A 136 16.72 -13.70 15.97
CA ARG A 136 16.62 -12.45 15.19
C ARG A 136 17.41 -11.30 15.81
N GLU A 137 17.55 -11.25 17.13
CA GLU A 137 18.37 -10.24 17.81
C GLU A 137 19.86 -10.42 17.47
N ILE A 138 20.32 -11.67 17.42
CA ILE A 138 21.69 -12.01 17.00
C ILE A 138 21.91 -11.57 15.54
N LYS A 139 20.99 -11.90 14.61
CA LYS A 139 21.01 -11.37 13.22
C LYS A 139 21.06 -9.84 13.20
N GLY A 140 20.26 -9.18 14.02
CA GLY A 140 20.27 -7.72 14.15
C GLY A 140 21.62 -7.15 14.60
N GLY A 141 22.37 -7.91 15.39
CA GLY A 141 23.75 -7.64 15.75
C GLY A 141 24.71 -7.71 14.59
N TYR A 142 24.69 -8.81 13.83
CA TYR A 142 25.54 -8.96 12.64
C TYR A 142 25.26 -7.89 11.58
N LEU A 143 24.00 -7.46 11.46
CA LEU A 143 23.61 -6.36 10.56
C LEU A 143 23.97 -4.96 11.09
N GLY A 144 24.60 -4.84 12.26
CA GLY A 144 24.95 -3.55 12.87
C GLY A 144 23.76 -2.70 13.33
N LYS A 145 22.54 -3.27 13.35
CA LYS A 145 21.31 -2.56 13.73
C LYS A 145 21.19 -2.34 15.24
N ARG A 146 22.10 -2.93 16.03
CA ARG A 146 22.11 -2.85 17.50
C ARG A 146 23.52 -2.58 18.02
N LYS A 147 23.61 -1.64 18.98
CA LYS A 147 24.87 -1.24 19.62
C LYS A 147 25.46 -2.32 20.54
N ARG A 148 24.61 -3.13 21.18
CA ARG A 148 24.99 -4.25 22.06
C ARG A 148 24.12 -5.45 21.71
N ALA A 149 24.55 -6.21 20.72
CA ALA A 149 23.83 -7.39 20.31
C ALA A 149 24.39 -8.64 21.01
N PRO A 150 23.54 -9.58 21.41
CA PRO A 150 23.99 -10.88 21.89
C PRO A 150 24.61 -11.67 20.74
N SER A 151 25.67 -12.43 21.03
CA SER A 151 26.28 -13.38 20.09
C SER A 151 25.65 -14.77 20.15
N GLN A 152 24.88 -15.05 21.20
CA GLN A 152 24.17 -16.31 21.41
C GLN A 152 22.85 -16.08 22.15
N TYR A 153 21.93 -17.03 22.04
CA TYR A 153 20.69 -17.10 22.81
C TYR A 153 20.68 -18.39 23.62
N LYS A 154 21.00 -18.32 24.92
CA LYS A 154 21.01 -19.49 25.83
C LYS A 154 21.81 -20.69 25.25
N GLY A 155 22.99 -20.41 24.71
CA GLY A 155 23.87 -21.41 24.08
C GLY A 155 23.63 -21.61 22.58
N TRP A 156 22.46 -21.23 22.05
CA TRP A 156 22.18 -21.32 20.62
C TRP A 156 22.84 -20.19 19.84
N ARG A 157 23.35 -20.50 18.65
CA ARG A 157 24.09 -19.57 17.80
C ARG A 157 23.46 -19.49 16.41
N LEU A 158 23.58 -18.32 15.80
CA LEU A 158 23.24 -18.11 14.40
C LEU A 158 24.52 -18.26 13.57
N ILE A 159 24.53 -19.22 12.66
CA ILE A 159 25.69 -19.53 11.80
C ILE A 159 25.59 -18.79 10.49
N ASP A 160 24.46 -18.92 9.79
CA ASP A 160 24.20 -18.25 8.51
C ASP A 160 22.70 -17.90 8.37
N TRP A 161 22.40 -16.95 7.49
CA TRP A 161 21.03 -16.65 7.07
C TRP A 161 21.02 -16.13 5.64
N LYS A 162 19.94 -16.42 4.89
CA LYS A 162 19.69 -15.83 3.58
C LYS A 162 18.28 -15.23 3.55
N ASP A 163 18.17 -14.09 2.87
CA ASP A 163 16.90 -13.40 2.71
C ASP A 163 16.06 -13.96 1.56
#